data_AF-U6DJ59-F1
#
_entry.id   AF-U6DJ59-F1
#
_cell.length_a   1.000
_cell.length_b   1.000
_cell.length_c   1.000
_cell.angle_alpha   90.00
_cell.angle_beta   90.00
_cell.angle_gamma   90.00
#
_symmetry.space_group_name_H-M   'P 1'
#
loop_
_entity.id
_entity.type
_entity.pdbx_description
1 polymer ?
#
loop_
_entity_poly.entity_id
_entity_poly.type
_entity_poly.pdbx_seq_one_letter_code
_entity_poly.pdbx_strand_id
1 'polypeptide(L)'
;KSIITYVVSFYHYFSKMKALAVEGKRIGKVLDQVLEVGKIIERYEELAAELLAWIHRTVGLISNQKFANSLSGVQQQLQAFTAYCTLEKPVKFQEKGNLEVLLFSIQSKLRACNRRLFVPREGCGIWDIDKAWGQLEKAEHEREAALRAELIRQEKLELLAQRFDHKVAMRESWLNENQRLVSQDNFGYELPAVEAAMKKHE
;
A
#
# COMPACT_ATOMS: atom_id res chain seq x y z
N LYS A 1 67.43 46.71 -28.96
CA LYS A 1 66.04 46.60 -28.43
C LYS A 1 65.14 45.69 -29.31
N SER A 2 65.65 44.57 -29.86
CA SER A 2 64.96 43.93 -31.02
C SER A 2 64.64 42.45 -30.95
N ILE A 3 65.13 41.68 -29.96
CA ILE A 3 64.79 40.23 -29.84
C ILE A 3 63.99 39.97 -28.56
N ILE A 4 64.45 40.48 -27.42
CA ILE A 4 63.77 40.30 -26.12
C ILE A 4 62.32 40.79 -26.16
N THR A 5 62.05 41.94 -26.77
CA THR A 5 60.69 42.49 -26.85
C THR A 5 59.77 41.60 -27.67
N TYR A 6 60.27 41.00 -28.76
CA TYR A 6 59.52 40.05 -29.58
C TYR A 6 59.25 38.75 -28.82
N VAL A 7 60.25 38.22 -28.12
CA VAL A 7 60.10 37.03 -27.26
C VAL A 7 59.09 37.27 -26.13
N VAL A 8 59.10 38.47 -25.52
CA VAL A 8 58.12 38.87 -24.50
C VAL A 8 56.72 38.95 -25.08
N SER A 9 56.53 39.51 -26.29
CA SER A 9 55.23 39.53 -26.97
C SER A 9 54.70 38.12 -27.25
N PHE A 10 55.55 37.21 -27.75
CA PHE A 10 55.17 35.80 -27.96
C PHE A 10 54.82 35.11 -26.64
N TYR A 11 55.60 35.35 -25.58
CA TYR A 11 55.31 34.80 -24.25
C TYR A 11 53.95 35.28 -23.73
N HIS A 12 53.64 36.58 -23.82
CA HIS A 12 52.33 37.09 -23.42
C HIS A 12 51.19 36.49 -24.25
N TYR A 13 51.39 36.31 -25.55
CA TYR A 13 50.40 35.67 -26.41
C TYR A 13 50.14 34.21 -26.01
N PHE A 14 51.18 33.40 -25.85
CA PHE A 14 51.04 32.00 -25.43
C PHE A 14 50.53 31.86 -24.00
N SER A 15 50.96 32.74 -23.10
CA SER A 15 50.46 32.80 -21.72
C SER A 15 48.97 33.12 -21.70
N LYS A 16 48.51 34.08 -22.51
CA LYS A 16 47.08 34.40 -22.69
C LYS A 16 46.31 33.22 -23.28
N MET A 17 46.83 32.54 -24.31
CA MET A 17 46.19 31.33 -24.86
C MET A 17 46.07 30.21 -23.82
N LYS A 18 47.11 30.00 -23.00
CA LYS A 18 47.08 29.03 -21.89
C LYS A 18 46.09 29.42 -20.81
N ALA A 19 46.02 30.71 -20.45
CA ALA A 19 45.05 31.22 -19.49
C ALA A 19 43.60 30.99 -19.98
N LEU A 20 43.30 31.33 -21.24
CA LEU A 20 42.00 31.08 -21.86
C LEU A 20 41.63 29.58 -21.86
N ALA A 21 42.58 28.70 -22.15
CA ALA A 21 42.35 27.25 -22.09
C ALA A 21 42.04 26.76 -20.66
N VAL A 22 42.68 27.32 -19.64
CA VAL A 22 42.43 27.00 -18.23
C VAL A 22 41.07 27.55 -17.78
N GLU A 23 40.71 28.77 -18.19
CA GLU A 23 39.39 29.36 -17.94
C GLU A 23 38.27 28.52 -18.56
N GLY A 24 38.43 28.11 -19.82
CA GLY A 24 37.49 27.20 -20.49
C GLY A 24 37.31 25.87 -19.75
N LYS A 25 38.40 25.26 -19.27
CA LYS A 25 38.33 24.04 -18.44
C LYS A 25 37.61 24.26 -17.10
N ARG A 26 37.82 25.41 -16.46
CA ARG A 26 37.14 25.75 -15.20
C ARG A 26 35.64 25.93 -15.40
N ILE A 27 35.24 26.63 -16.46
CA ILE A 27 33.83 26.81 -16.83
C ILE A 27 33.19 25.45 -17.14
N GLY A 28 33.87 24.59 -17.92
CA GLY A 28 33.40 23.24 -18.23
C GLY A 28 33.11 22.43 -16.97
N LYS A 29 34.03 22.41 -16.00
CA LYS A 29 33.81 21.70 -14.72
C LYS A 29 32.60 22.22 -13.93
N VAL A 30 32.39 23.53 -13.91
CA VAL A 30 31.22 24.12 -13.23
C VAL A 30 29.94 23.72 -13.97
N LEU A 31 29.95 23.73 -15.31
CA LEU A 31 28.81 23.32 -16.11
C LEU A 31 28.45 21.84 -15.90
N ASP A 32 29.45 20.96 -15.89
CA ASP A 32 29.27 19.53 -15.65
C ASP A 32 28.62 19.27 -14.28
N GLN A 33 29.08 19.96 -13.24
CA GLN A 33 28.48 19.88 -11.90
C GLN A 33 27.01 20.34 -11.89
N VAL A 34 26.67 21.38 -12.63
CA VAL A 34 25.28 21.87 -12.72
C VAL A 34 24.39 20.86 -13.41
N LEU A 35 24.85 20.30 -14.53
CA LEU A 35 24.12 19.28 -15.27
C LEU A 35 23.91 18.04 -14.41
N GLU A 36 24.91 17.63 -13.65
CA GLU A 36 24.81 16.49 -12.73
C GLU A 36 23.78 16.75 -11.61
N VAL A 37 23.84 17.92 -10.95
CA VAL A 37 22.86 18.27 -9.91
C VAL A 37 21.44 18.38 -10.49
N GLY A 38 21.29 18.93 -11.70
CA GLY A 38 20.00 19.00 -12.40
C GLY A 38 19.38 17.61 -12.61
N LYS A 39 20.16 16.63 -13.07
CA LYS A 39 19.69 15.24 -13.23
C LYS A 39 19.24 14.62 -11.91
N ILE A 40 19.96 14.88 -10.82
CA ILE A 40 19.62 14.35 -9.48
C ILE A 40 18.32 14.99 -8.97
N ILE A 41 18.12 16.29 -9.24
CA ILE A 41 16.88 17.01 -8.93
C ILE A 41 15.69 16.44 -9.70
N GLU A 42 15.80 16.28 -11.02
CA GLU A 42 14.74 15.69 -11.85
C GLU A 42 14.37 14.30 -11.34
N ARG A 43 15.37 13.47 -11.04
CA ARG A 43 15.15 12.14 -10.48
C ARG A 43 14.43 12.17 -9.13
N TYR A 44 14.74 13.15 -8.27
CA TYR A 44 14.04 13.32 -6.99
C TYR A 44 12.57 13.70 -7.22
N GLU A 45 12.29 14.62 -8.13
CA GLU A 45 10.91 15.05 -8.43
C GLU A 45 10.07 13.91 -8.99
N GLU A 46 10.61 13.12 -9.91
CA GLU A 46 9.96 11.93 -10.47
C GLU A 46 9.61 10.92 -9.36
N LEU A 47 10.59 10.53 -8.56
CA LEU A 47 10.39 9.54 -7.49
C LEU A 47 9.43 10.03 -6.41
N ALA A 48 9.47 11.31 -6.05
CA ALA A 48 8.55 11.90 -5.10
C ALA A 48 7.11 11.88 -5.63
N ALA A 49 6.91 12.25 -6.90
CA ALA A 49 5.60 12.22 -7.55
C ALA A 49 5.04 10.80 -7.66
N GLU A 50 5.89 9.82 -8.05
CA GLU A 50 5.51 8.41 -8.10
C GLU A 50 5.09 7.87 -6.74
N LEU A 51 5.85 8.17 -5.68
CA LEU A 51 5.54 7.74 -4.32
C LEU A 51 4.22 8.36 -3.84
N LEU A 52 4.02 9.67 -4.03
CA LEU A 52 2.78 10.35 -3.66
C LEU A 52 1.58 9.81 -4.43
N ALA A 53 1.72 9.57 -5.73
CA ALA A 53 0.66 8.98 -6.54
C ALA A 53 0.30 7.56 -6.05
N TRP A 54 1.31 6.76 -5.69
CA TRP A 54 1.09 5.45 -5.08
C TRP A 54 0.36 5.57 -3.74
N ILE A 55 0.79 6.45 -2.84
CA ILE A 55 0.13 6.67 -1.54
C ILE A 55 -1.35 7.01 -1.73
N HIS A 56 -1.65 8.03 -2.54
CA HIS A 56 -3.04 8.45 -2.76
C HIS A 56 -3.91 7.36 -3.37
N ARG A 57 -3.36 6.61 -4.34
CA ARG A 57 -4.05 5.47 -4.94
C ARG A 57 -4.34 4.38 -3.92
N THR A 58 -3.35 4.02 -3.11
CA THR A 58 -3.45 2.97 -2.10
C THR A 58 -4.46 3.34 -1.01
N VAL A 59 -4.43 4.58 -0.52
CA VAL A 59 -5.46 5.11 0.38
C VAL A 59 -6.85 4.97 -0.24
N GLY A 60 -7.03 5.40 -1.49
CA GLY A 60 -8.30 5.28 -2.20
C GLY A 60 -8.78 3.84 -2.36
N LEU A 61 -7.88 2.88 -2.60
CA LEU A 61 -8.21 1.45 -2.68
C LEU A 61 -8.62 0.88 -1.32
N ILE A 62 -7.83 1.15 -0.28
CA ILE A 62 -8.05 0.65 1.08
C ILE A 62 -9.36 1.18 1.66
N SER A 63 -9.65 2.47 1.48
CA SER A 63 -10.84 3.12 2.03
C SER A 63 -12.13 2.71 1.32
N ASN A 64 -12.11 2.43 0.02
CA ASN A 64 -13.32 2.14 -0.77
C ASN A 64 -13.66 0.65 -0.92
N GLN A 65 -12.80 -0.24 -0.43
CA GLN A 65 -12.98 -1.68 -0.63
C GLN A 65 -14.16 -2.21 0.19
N LYS A 66 -15.16 -2.77 -0.48
CA LYS A 66 -16.32 -3.40 0.19
C LYS A 66 -15.93 -4.74 0.83
N PHE A 67 -16.57 -5.06 1.94
CA PHE A 67 -16.41 -6.37 2.57
C PHE A 67 -17.10 -7.47 1.76
N ALA A 68 -16.47 -8.64 1.72
CA ALA A 68 -17.13 -9.83 1.20
C ALA A 68 -18.26 -10.27 2.14
N ASN A 69 -19.34 -10.84 1.60
CA ASN A 69 -20.47 -11.32 2.39
C ASN A 69 -20.34 -12.81 2.76
N SER A 70 -19.12 -13.27 3.01
CA SER A 70 -18.83 -14.64 3.44
C SER A 70 -17.60 -14.65 4.33
N LEU A 71 -17.53 -15.60 5.28
CA LEU A 71 -16.38 -15.75 6.16
C LEU A 71 -15.09 -15.95 5.37
N SER A 72 -15.10 -16.88 4.41
CA SER A 72 -13.95 -17.17 3.55
C SER A 72 -13.51 -15.96 2.73
N GLY A 73 -14.45 -15.15 2.24
CA GLY A 73 -14.14 -13.94 1.50
C GLY A 73 -13.47 -12.88 2.37
N VAL A 74 -13.95 -12.68 3.61
CA VAL A 74 -13.34 -11.73 4.54
C VAL A 74 -11.96 -12.20 5.00
N GLN A 75 -11.77 -13.51 5.19
CA GLN A 75 -10.45 -14.11 5.46
C GLN A 75 -9.46 -13.85 4.32
N GLN A 76 -9.88 -14.02 3.07
CA GLN A 76 -9.05 -13.70 1.90
C GLN A 76 -8.70 -12.21 1.84
N GLN A 77 -9.66 -11.31 2.15
CA GLN A 77 -9.39 -9.88 2.21
C GLN A 77 -8.37 -9.53 3.30
N LEU A 78 -8.45 -10.16 4.47
CA LEU A 78 -7.47 -9.98 5.54
C LEU A 78 -6.08 -10.52 5.17
N GLN A 79 -6.02 -11.66 4.48
CA GLN A 79 -4.77 -12.22 3.98
C GLN A 79 -4.12 -11.31 2.94
N ALA A 80 -4.90 -10.82 1.97
CA ALA A 80 -4.42 -9.88 0.97
C ALA A 80 -3.92 -8.57 1.61
N PHE A 81 -4.63 -8.06 2.61
CA PHE A 81 -4.20 -6.88 3.37
C PHE A 81 -2.90 -7.13 4.13
N THR A 82 -2.76 -8.29 4.78
CA THR A 82 -1.51 -8.69 5.45
C THR A 82 -0.35 -8.78 4.47
N ALA A 83 -0.58 -9.36 3.28
CA ALA A 83 0.45 -9.47 2.24
C ALA A 83 0.90 -8.09 1.73
N TYR A 84 -0.03 -7.16 1.54
CA TYR A 84 0.27 -5.77 1.23
C TYR A 84 1.17 -5.13 2.32
N CYS A 85 0.83 -5.30 3.60
CA CYS A 85 1.61 -4.74 4.72
C CYS A 85 3.01 -5.34 4.86
N THR A 86 3.21 -6.61 4.49
CA THR A 86 4.50 -7.31 4.67
C THR A 86 5.40 -7.28 3.44
N LEU A 87 4.85 -7.12 2.24
CA LEU A 87 5.60 -7.17 1.00
C LEU A 87 5.69 -5.80 0.33
N GLU A 88 4.57 -5.14 0.08
CA GLU A 88 4.54 -3.89 -0.71
C GLU A 88 4.92 -2.66 0.11
N LYS A 89 4.32 -2.50 1.29
CA LYS A 89 4.54 -1.33 2.16
C LYS A 89 6.01 -1.14 2.55
N PRO A 90 6.80 -2.18 2.91
CA PRO A 90 8.21 -2.01 3.28
C PRO A 90 9.08 -1.46 2.15
N VAL A 91 8.82 -1.88 0.90
CA VAL A 91 9.56 -1.37 -0.26
C VAL A 91 9.29 0.13 -0.45
N LYS A 92 8.02 0.55 -0.30
CA LYS A 92 7.64 1.96 -0.39
C LYS A 92 8.15 2.82 0.77
N PHE A 93 8.27 2.23 1.97
CA PHE A 93 8.92 2.87 3.09
C PHE A 93 10.42 3.09 2.83
N GLN A 94 11.09 2.13 2.19
CA GLN A 94 12.48 2.29 1.77
C GLN A 94 12.63 3.38 0.70
N GLU A 95 11.72 3.46 -0.27
CA GLU A 95 11.70 4.55 -1.26
C GLU A 95 11.58 5.94 -0.61
N LYS A 96 10.72 6.08 0.42
CA LYS A 96 10.63 7.29 1.24
C LYS A 96 11.98 7.68 1.85
N GLY A 97 12.67 6.72 2.49
CA GLY A 97 14.00 6.96 3.06
C GLY A 97 15.04 7.32 1.99
N ASN A 98 14.99 6.69 0.82
CA ASN A 98 15.87 7.02 -0.30
C ASN A 98 15.66 8.46 -0.80
N LEU A 99 14.43 8.97 -0.78
CA LEU A 99 14.13 10.37 -1.13
C LEU A 99 14.77 11.35 -0.13
N GLU A 100 14.75 11.04 1.17
CA GLU A 100 15.40 11.86 2.20
C GLU A 100 16.92 11.93 1.98
N VAL A 101 17.54 10.78 1.69
CA VAL A 101 18.97 10.68 1.34
C VAL A 101 19.30 11.46 0.06
N LEU A 102 18.44 11.35 -0.95
CA LEU A 102 18.61 12.05 -2.23
C LEU A 102 18.52 13.57 -2.04
N LEU A 103 17.55 14.05 -1.26
CA LEU A 103 17.44 15.48 -0.94
C LEU A 103 18.67 15.97 -0.17
N PHE A 104 19.13 15.20 0.82
CA PHE A 104 20.36 15.54 1.55
C PHE A 104 21.57 15.65 0.61
N SER A 105 21.71 14.72 -0.33
CA SER A 105 22.76 14.73 -1.35
C SER A 105 22.68 15.97 -2.24
N ILE A 106 21.49 16.32 -2.74
CA ILE A 106 21.25 17.54 -3.54
C ILE A 106 21.67 18.79 -2.74
N GLN A 107 21.20 18.92 -1.49
CA GLN A 107 21.52 20.06 -0.63
C GLN A 107 23.02 20.16 -0.33
N SER A 108 23.67 19.02 -0.08
CA SER A 108 25.11 18.95 0.17
C SER A 108 25.92 19.42 -1.06
N LYS A 109 25.59 18.93 -2.26
CA LYS A 109 26.22 19.36 -3.51
C LYS A 109 26.01 20.85 -3.79
N LEU A 110 24.79 21.37 -3.58
CA LEU A 110 24.50 22.79 -3.81
C LEU A 110 25.24 23.71 -2.83
N ARG A 111 25.37 23.31 -1.56
CA ARG A 111 26.18 24.03 -0.56
C ARG A 111 27.66 24.06 -0.96
N ALA A 112 28.22 22.93 -1.36
CA ALA A 112 29.63 22.85 -1.80
C ALA A 112 29.93 23.77 -3.01
N CYS A 113 28.93 23.99 -3.87
CA CYS A 113 29.05 24.90 -5.02
C CYS A 113 28.67 26.36 -4.70
N ASN A 114 28.37 26.72 -3.44
CA ASN A 114 27.84 28.03 -3.03
C ASN A 114 26.63 28.49 -3.87
N ARG A 115 25.74 27.55 -4.22
CA ARG A 115 24.52 27.82 -4.98
C ARG A 115 23.31 27.90 -4.08
N ARG A 116 22.22 28.49 -4.59
CA ARG A 116 20.93 28.52 -3.90
C ARG A 116 20.49 27.10 -3.58
N LEU A 117 19.95 26.92 -2.37
CA LEU A 117 19.42 25.65 -1.91
C LEU A 117 18.23 25.24 -2.79
N PHE A 118 18.17 23.95 -3.10
CA PHE A 118 17.04 23.37 -3.81
C PHE A 118 15.80 23.39 -2.92
N VAL A 119 14.71 23.90 -3.48
CA VAL A 119 13.37 23.83 -2.90
C VAL A 119 12.56 22.93 -3.83
N PRO A 120 12.09 21.76 -3.36
CA PRO A 120 11.19 20.92 -4.14
C PRO A 120 9.99 21.69 -4.67
N ARG A 121 9.41 21.24 -5.80
CA ARG A 121 8.11 21.74 -6.26
C ARG A 121 7.06 21.61 -5.17
N GLU A 122 6.10 22.54 -5.17
CA GLU A 122 4.97 22.54 -4.24
C GLU A 122 4.28 21.17 -4.23
N GLY A 123 4.09 20.59 -3.05
CA GLY A 123 3.45 19.28 -2.89
C GLY A 123 4.40 18.07 -2.98
N CYS A 124 5.67 18.25 -3.39
CA CYS A 124 6.68 17.19 -3.45
C CYS A 124 7.74 17.29 -2.33
N GLY A 125 7.50 18.10 -1.30
CA GLY A 125 8.42 18.22 -0.17
C GLY A 125 8.41 16.99 0.72
N ILE A 126 9.48 16.79 1.50
CA ILE A 126 9.52 15.72 2.53
C ILE A 126 8.31 15.82 3.46
N TRP A 127 7.94 17.04 3.86
CA TRP A 127 6.77 17.26 4.71
C TRP A 127 5.46 16.80 4.07
N ASP A 128 5.28 17.00 2.76
CA ASP A 128 4.09 16.54 2.04
C ASP A 128 4.05 15.01 1.98
N ILE A 129 5.21 14.38 1.75
CA ILE A 129 5.36 12.92 1.76
C ILE A 129 5.06 12.35 3.15
N ASP A 130 5.61 12.95 4.21
CA ASP A 130 5.34 12.53 5.60
C ASP A 130 3.86 12.66 5.94
N LYS A 131 3.22 13.76 5.53
CA LYS A 131 1.80 13.99 5.73
C LYS A 131 0.95 12.95 4.99
N ALA A 132 1.25 12.69 3.72
CA ALA A 132 0.55 11.69 2.92
C ALA A 132 0.76 10.28 3.49
N TRP A 133 1.96 9.97 3.96
CA TRP A 133 2.28 8.71 4.62
C TRP A 133 1.48 8.52 5.91
N GLY A 134 1.36 9.56 6.75
CA GLY A 134 0.51 9.52 7.94
C GLY A 134 -0.98 9.28 7.64
N GLN A 135 -1.48 9.81 6.51
CA GLN A 135 -2.85 9.51 6.04
C GLN A 135 -3.00 8.05 5.62
N LEU A 136 -1.98 7.48 4.97
CA LEU A 136 -1.94 6.06 4.63
C LEU A 136 -1.99 5.19 5.87
N GLU A 137 -1.14 5.45 6.86
CA GLU A 137 -1.11 4.68 8.11
C GLU A 137 -2.45 4.76 8.86
N LYS A 138 -3.09 5.92 8.87
CA LYS A 138 -4.44 6.08 9.43
C LYS A 138 -5.46 5.21 8.69
N ALA A 139 -5.50 5.29 7.36
CA ALA A 139 -6.44 4.51 6.55
C ALA A 139 -6.21 2.99 6.69
N GLU A 140 -4.95 2.55 6.77
CA GLU A 140 -4.59 1.16 7.03
C GLU A 140 -5.07 0.68 8.40
N HIS A 141 -4.87 1.48 9.44
CA HIS A 141 -5.32 1.13 10.79
C HIS A 141 -6.84 0.99 10.86
N GLU A 142 -7.57 1.96 10.30
CA GLU A 142 -9.03 1.90 10.22
C GLU A 142 -9.51 0.68 9.43
N ARG A 143 -8.82 0.34 8.32
CA ARG A 143 -9.13 -0.85 7.52
C ARG A 143 -8.91 -2.14 8.28
N GLU A 144 -7.78 -2.27 8.97
CA GLU A 144 -7.47 -3.47 9.74
C GLU A 144 -8.51 -3.70 10.85
N ALA A 145 -8.85 -2.64 11.58
CA ALA A 145 -9.86 -2.69 12.62
C ALA A 145 -11.23 -3.12 12.05
N ALA A 146 -11.61 -2.55 10.89
CA ALA A 146 -12.87 -2.88 10.23
C ALA A 146 -12.90 -4.32 9.68
N LEU A 147 -11.80 -4.81 9.09
CA LEU A 147 -11.67 -6.20 8.63
C LEU A 147 -11.79 -7.20 9.80
N ARG A 148 -11.13 -6.92 10.94
CA ARG A 148 -11.22 -7.77 12.13
C ARG A 148 -12.63 -7.79 12.72
N ALA A 149 -13.28 -6.63 12.79
CA ALA A 149 -14.67 -6.53 13.27
C ALA A 149 -15.64 -7.30 12.36
N GLU A 150 -15.48 -7.17 11.04
CA GLU A 150 -16.29 -7.87 10.06
C GLU A 150 -16.06 -9.39 10.08
N LEU A 151 -14.82 -9.85 10.29
CA LEU A 151 -14.50 -11.26 10.43
C LEU A 151 -15.28 -11.89 11.60
N ILE A 152 -15.22 -11.26 12.78
CA ILE A 152 -15.96 -11.71 13.97
C ILE A 152 -17.48 -11.72 13.70
N ARG A 153 -17.98 -10.73 12.96
CA ARG A 153 -19.40 -10.68 12.58
C ARG A 153 -19.79 -11.86 11.69
N GLN A 154 -18.98 -12.20 10.70
CA GLN A 154 -19.20 -13.34 9.81
C GLN A 154 -19.14 -14.67 10.55
N GLU A 155 -18.18 -14.86 11.46
CA GLU A 155 -18.09 -16.08 12.30
C GLU A 155 -19.35 -16.28 13.14
N LYS A 156 -19.89 -15.20 13.74
CA LYS A 156 -21.14 -15.26 14.50
C LYS A 156 -22.35 -15.63 13.62
N LEU A 157 -22.41 -15.08 12.41
CA LEU A 157 -23.49 -15.41 11.47
C LEU A 157 -23.43 -16.87 11.05
N GLU A 158 -22.24 -17.39 10.77
CA GLU A 158 -22.05 -18.79 10.37
C GLU A 158 -22.42 -19.75 11.50
N LEU A 159 -22.04 -19.44 12.74
CA LEU A 159 -22.49 -20.20 13.91
C LEU A 159 -24.02 -20.18 14.07
N LEU A 160 -24.66 -19.03 13.82
CA LEU A 160 -26.12 -18.92 13.91
C LEU A 160 -26.81 -19.72 12.79
N ALA A 161 -26.27 -19.70 11.58
CA ALA A 161 -26.73 -20.51 10.45
C ALA A 161 -26.62 -22.01 10.78
N GLN A 162 -25.47 -22.47 11.27
CA GLN A 162 -25.27 -23.87 11.67
C GLN A 162 -26.27 -24.32 12.75
N ARG A 163 -26.54 -23.46 13.75
CA ARG A 163 -27.55 -23.75 14.79
C ARG A 163 -28.96 -23.82 14.22
N PHE A 164 -29.29 -22.97 13.25
CA PHE A 164 -30.57 -22.99 12.57
C PHE A 164 -30.73 -24.28 11.76
N ASP A 165 -29.73 -24.62 10.94
CA ASP A 165 -29.73 -25.84 10.11
C ASP A 165 -29.87 -27.10 10.96
N HIS A 166 -29.19 -27.16 12.11
CA HIS A 166 -29.33 -28.27 13.05
C HIS A 166 -30.77 -28.41 13.57
N LYS A 167 -31.43 -27.30 13.94
CA LYS A 167 -32.82 -27.32 14.38
C LYS A 167 -33.76 -27.73 13.25
N VAL A 168 -33.55 -27.23 12.04
CA VAL A 168 -34.34 -27.61 10.86
C VAL A 168 -34.22 -29.12 10.63
N ALA A 169 -33.01 -29.66 10.58
CA ALA A 169 -32.77 -31.09 10.39
C ALA A 169 -33.47 -31.95 11.46
N MET A 170 -33.41 -31.56 12.73
CA MET A 170 -34.12 -32.26 13.81
C MET A 170 -35.65 -32.23 13.61
N ARG A 171 -36.19 -31.08 13.18
CA ARG A 171 -37.64 -30.95 12.94
C ARG A 171 -38.09 -31.70 11.70
N GLU A 172 -37.31 -31.70 10.64
CA GLU A 172 -37.57 -32.51 9.45
C GLU A 172 -37.55 -34.02 9.78
N SER A 173 -36.58 -34.50 10.57
CA SER A 173 -36.57 -35.90 11.03
C SER A 173 -37.83 -36.25 11.81
N TRP A 174 -38.20 -35.42 12.79
CA TRP A 174 -39.40 -35.63 13.60
C TRP A 174 -40.69 -35.61 12.77
N LEU A 175 -40.81 -34.66 11.83
CA LEU A 175 -41.96 -34.59 10.92
C LEU A 175 -42.03 -35.82 10.02
N ASN A 176 -40.89 -36.27 9.49
CA ASN A 176 -40.83 -37.47 8.65
C ASN A 176 -41.22 -38.74 9.43
N GLU A 177 -40.79 -38.86 10.69
CA GLU A 177 -41.17 -39.96 11.59
C GLU A 177 -42.68 -39.93 11.88
N ASN A 178 -43.23 -38.77 12.24
CA ASN A 178 -44.66 -38.62 12.49
C ASN A 178 -45.51 -38.87 11.24
N GLN A 179 -45.08 -38.38 10.08
CA GLN A 179 -45.77 -38.64 8.82
C GLN A 179 -45.84 -40.15 8.55
N ARG A 180 -44.76 -40.89 8.83
CA ARG A 180 -44.74 -42.36 8.70
C ARG A 180 -45.67 -43.02 9.70
N LEU A 181 -45.71 -42.58 10.96
CA LEU A 181 -46.62 -43.11 11.97
C LEU A 181 -48.08 -42.88 11.58
N VAL A 182 -48.46 -41.67 11.18
CA VAL A 182 -49.83 -41.33 10.75
C VAL A 182 -50.24 -42.05 9.47
N SER A 183 -49.29 -42.33 8.57
CA SER A 183 -49.58 -43.05 7.32
C SER A 183 -49.70 -44.58 7.49
N GLN A 184 -49.42 -45.13 8.67
CA GLN A 184 -49.56 -46.56 8.94
C GLN A 184 -50.97 -46.88 9.43
N ASP A 185 -51.76 -47.61 8.63
CA ASP A 185 -53.12 -48.08 9.01
C ASP A 185 -53.13 -49.32 9.92
N ASN A 186 -52.04 -49.57 10.66
CA ASN A 186 -51.82 -50.83 11.37
C ASN A 186 -52.09 -50.68 12.88
N PHE A 187 -53.37 -50.56 13.25
CA PHE A 187 -53.83 -50.28 14.63
C PHE A 187 -53.94 -51.52 15.53
N GLY A 188 -53.64 -52.71 14.99
CA GLY A 188 -53.85 -53.99 15.69
C GLY A 188 -55.32 -54.44 15.69
N TYR A 189 -55.56 -55.70 16.05
CA TYR A 189 -56.90 -56.32 16.00
C TYR A 189 -57.59 -56.41 17.37
N GLU A 190 -56.87 -56.07 18.45
CA GLU A 190 -57.32 -56.19 19.84
C GLU A 190 -57.48 -54.81 20.47
N LEU A 191 -58.48 -54.62 21.34
CA LEU A 191 -58.77 -53.33 22.00
C LEU A 191 -57.53 -52.69 22.66
N PRO A 192 -56.67 -53.42 23.40
CA PRO A 192 -55.47 -52.84 24.00
C PRO A 192 -54.43 -52.37 22.97
N ALA A 193 -54.38 -53.00 21.79
CA ALA A 193 -53.47 -52.61 20.72
C ALA A 193 -53.92 -51.30 20.05
N VAL A 194 -55.23 -51.15 19.85
CA VAL A 194 -55.83 -49.92 19.30
C VAL A 194 -55.68 -48.75 20.28
N GLU A 195 -55.90 -48.97 21.59
CA GLU A 195 -55.67 -47.95 22.63
C GLU A 195 -54.20 -47.51 22.71
N ALA A 196 -53.26 -48.45 22.57
CA ALA A 196 -51.84 -48.16 22.54
C ALA A 196 -51.41 -47.39 21.28
N ALA A 197 -52.02 -47.69 20.12
CA ALA A 197 -51.81 -46.93 18.89
C ALA A 197 -52.35 -45.49 19.04
N MET A 198 -53.57 -45.32 19.57
CA MET A 198 -54.17 -44.01 19.82
C MET A 198 -53.28 -43.12 20.72
N LYS A 199 -52.74 -43.68 21.82
CA LYS A 199 -51.77 -42.96 22.69
C LYS A 199 -50.44 -42.61 22.04
N LYS A 200 -50.05 -43.28 20.95
CA LYS A 200 -48.86 -42.92 20.17
C LYS A 200 -49.15 -41.80 19.15
N HIS A 201 -50.41 -41.56 18.84
CA HIS A 201 -50.85 -40.50 17.93
C HIS A 201 -51.24 -39.19 18.65
N GLU A 202 -51.56 -39.23 19.95
CA GLU A 202 -51.67 -38.05 20.84
C GLU A 202 -50.29 -37.44 21.18
#